data_AF-A0A7R9U438-F1
#
_entry.id   AF-A0A7R9U438-F1
#
_cell.length_a   1.000
_cell.length_b   1.000
_cell.length_c   1.000
_cell.angle_alpha   90.00
_cell.angle_beta   90.00
_cell.angle_gamma   90.00
#
_symmetry.space_group_name_H-M   'P 1'
#
loop_
_entity.id
_entity.type
_entity.pdbx_description
1 polymer ?
#
loop_
_entity_poly.entity_id
_entity_poly.type
_entity_poly.pdbx_seq_one_letter_code
_entity_poly.pdbx_strand_id
1 'polypeptide(L)'
;MSVGNLLARRRAFAYDQRLLWRIRGLSSTPTELVTYRGQRYQEILSFHGDVAAVRCAEGQAFHINREGLPIYQERYDRTFGFYAKQLAAVKDHEAKWFHIDMGGKAVYRERYEWCGNFSPVPNGAQAPVRSVGNEYFCIDHLGQVLSGPYRYVGDANSSGQAVAWDLESGGCMIVNSDGSRWCTGDQSGWIDAQAPHKGIAAVRDKDGWFFVDQTGSQVGCGRYALVEPHYNGQARVQLLSGTWAVIDETGRVLVDLGEADLSAEVALDAMSKKYWESFALKAVLEAEAQGEAQKDPLNTILRNAGVELGLWRKGHGAEDVVLPRGKLLQQATPVAAKCRYWLQDRFV
;
A
#
# COMPACT_ATOMS: atom_id res chain seq x y z
N MET A 1 38.57 17.10 -29.91
CA MET A 1 37.52 17.74 -29.07
C MET A 1 36.19 17.17 -29.49
N SER A 2 35.63 16.24 -28.70
CA SER A 2 34.30 15.69 -28.93
C SER A 2 33.56 15.57 -27.60
N VAL A 3 32.26 15.82 -27.72
CA VAL A 3 31.23 15.88 -26.70
C VAL A 3 31.19 14.57 -25.89
N GLY A 4 31.43 14.68 -24.58
CA GLY A 4 31.35 13.60 -23.62
C GLY A 4 31.64 14.16 -22.23
N ASN A 5 30.72 13.94 -21.28
CA ASN A 5 30.70 14.43 -19.89
C ASN A 5 30.13 15.84 -19.68
N LEU A 6 28.81 15.91 -19.53
CA LEU A 6 28.19 16.60 -18.38
C LEU A 6 26.73 16.18 -18.28
N LEU A 7 26.32 15.77 -17.07
CA LEU A 7 24.96 15.49 -16.56
C LEU A 7 24.77 14.08 -16.00
N ALA A 8 25.67 13.71 -15.08
CA ALA A 8 25.31 12.90 -13.94
C ALA A 8 24.71 13.80 -12.84
N ARG A 9 23.73 13.25 -12.10
CA ARG A 9 23.07 13.77 -10.87
C ARG A 9 21.75 14.52 -11.08
N ARG A 10 20.65 13.77 -11.03
CA ARG A 10 19.46 14.05 -10.22
C ARG A 10 18.78 12.72 -9.87
N ARG A 11 19.16 12.12 -8.74
CA ARG A 11 18.34 11.12 -8.04
C ARG A 11 17.30 11.92 -7.27
N ALA A 12 16.05 11.90 -7.73
CA ALA A 12 14.92 12.43 -6.98
C ALA A 12 14.37 11.34 -6.06
N PHE A 13 14.05 11.79 -4.85
CA PHE A 13 13.58 11.06 -3.69
C PHE A 13 12.27 10.28 -3.93
N ALA A 14 12.08 9.27 -3.10
CA ALA A 14 10.91 8.41 -3.03
C ALA A 14 9.59 9.19 -2.83
N TYR A 15 8.55 8.83 -3.59
CA TYR A 15 7.27 8.32 -3.08
C TYR A 15 6.32 8.06 -4.27
N ASP A 16 6.14 6.78 -4.62
CA ASP A 16 4.92 6.29 -5.27
C ASP A 16 4.61 4.92 -4.66
N GLN A 17 3.92 4.96 -3.52
CA GLN A 17 3.58 3.76 -2.74
C GLN A 17 2.21 3.19 -3.11
N ARG A 18 1.53 3.67 -4.17
CA ARG A 18 0.18 3.16 -4.52
C ARG A 18 -0.07 2.83 -6.00
N LEU A 19 0.91 2.99 -6.89
CA LEU A 19 0.78 2.54 -8.30
C LEU A 19 1.60 1.29 -8.71
N LEU A 20 2.26 0.59 -7.78
CA LEU A 20 3.09 -0.60 -8.09
C LEU A 20 2.56 -1.96 -7.60
N TRP A 21 1.25 -2.16 -7.52
CA TRP A 21 0.66 -3.50 -7.29
C TRP A 21 -0.17 -4.05 -8.46
N ARG A 22 0.03 -3.53 -9.69
CA ARG A 22 -0.38 -4.24 -10.91
C ARG A 22 0.76 -5.14 -11.41
N ILE A 23 0.69 -6.40 -11.00
CA ILE A 23 1.04 -7.60 -11.79
C ILE A 23 2.40 -7.49 -12.51
N ARG A 24 3.50 -7.68 -11.78
CA ARG A 24 4.53 -8.61 -12.27
C ARG A 24 4.08 -10.01 -11.88
N GLY A 25 3.13 -10.53 -12.65
CA GLY A 25 2.83 -11.95 -12.66
C GLY A 25 4.11 -12.69 -13.06
N LEU A 26 4.50 -13.66 -12.24
CA LEU A 26 5.07 -14.94 -12.65
C LEU A 26 5.89 -14.88 -13.94
N SER A 27 7.03 -14.19 -13.91
CA SER A 27 8.09 -14.44 -14.88
C SER A 27 8.97 -15.53 -14.27
N SER A 28 8.83 -16.74 -14.78
CA SER A 28 9.71 -17.88 -14.56
C SER A 28 11.05 -17.73 -15.30
N THR A 29 11.57 -16.50 -15.43
CA THR A 29 12.98 -16.31 -15.79
C THR A 29 13.83 -16.72 -14.61
N PRO A 30 14.89 -17.54 -14.79
CA PRO A 30 15.85 -17.79 -13.72
C PRO A 30 16.32 -16.43 -13.20
N THR A 31 16.12 -16.16 -11.91
CA THR A 31 16.64 -14.94 -11.29
C THR A 31 18.15 -14.93 -11.55
N GLU A 32 18.62 -14.00 -12.37
CA GLU A 32 20.05 -13.89 -12.63
C GLU A 32 20.75 -13.71 -11.28
N LEU A 33 21.64 -14.66 -10.95
CA LEU A 33 22.35 -14.62 -9.69
C LEU A 33 23.32 -13.44 -9.70
N VAL A 34 23.22 -12.60 -8.68
CA VAL A 34 24.15 -11.49 -8.44
C VAL A 34 25.42 -12.06 -7.81
N THR A 35 26.58 -11.65 -8.32
CA THR A 35 27.86 -12.03 -7.72
C THR A 35 28.38 -10.92 -6.82
N TYR A 36 28.71 -11.25 -5.57
CA TYR A 36 29.36 -10.35 -4.62
C TYR A 36 30.50 -11.08 -3.93
N ARG A 37 31.71 -10.51 -3.98
CA ARG A 37 32.93 -11.09 -3.39
C ARG A 37 33.16 -12.56 -3.78
N GLY A 38 32.84 -12.91 -5.03
CA GLY A 38 33.00 -14.26 -5.57
C GLY A 38 31.89 -15.25 -5.20
N GLN A 39 30.91 -14.85 -4.39
CA GLN A 39 29.74 -15.66 -4.03
C GLN A 39 28.52 -15.26 -4.87
N ARG A 40 27.63 -16.23 -5.14
CA ARG A 40 26.43 -16.02 -5.95
C ARG A 40 25.17 -15.98 -5.08
N TYR A 41 24.34 -14.97 -5.31
CA TYR A 41 23.14 -14.71 -4.55
C TYR A 41 21.94 -14.54 -5.49
N GLN A 42 20.78 -15.02 -5.07
CA GLN A 42 19.51 -14.69 -5.72
C GLN A 42 19.14 -13.23 -5.45
N GLU A 43 19.50 -12.71 -4.28
CA GLU A 43 19.18 -11.36 -3.85
C GLU A 43 20.23 -10.84 -2.86
N ILE A 44 20.58 -9.55 -2.99
CA ILE A 44 21.37 -8.80 -2.03
C ILE A 44 20.64 -7.46 -1.81
N LEU A 45 20.19 -7.21 -0.58
CA LEU A 45 19.60 -5.93 -0.22
C LEU A 45 20.68 -4.88 0.04
N SER A 46 20.28 -3.61 0.13
CA SER A 46 21.21 -2.51 0.43
C SER A 46 21.93 -2.74 1.77
N PHE A 47 23.19 -2.33 1.84
CA PHE A 47 23.92 -2.32 3.10
C PHE A 47 23.35 -1.25 4.03
N HIS A 48 22.96 -1.67 5.24
CA HIS A 48 22.62 -0.78 6.35
C HIS A 48 23.79 -0.82 7.34
N GLY A 49 24.58 0.25 7.36
CA GLY A 49 25.90 0.23 8.01
C GLY A 49 26.87 -0.69 7.26
N ASP A 50 27.32 -1.75 7.94
CA ASP A 50 28.27 -2.74 7.38
C ASP A 50 27.63 -4.08 7.06
N VAL A 51 26.29 -4.17 7.14
CA VAL A 51 25.56 -5.43 6.98
C VAL A 51 24.53 -5.35 5.87
N ALA A 52 24.42 -6.42 5.09
CA ALA A 52 23.38 -6.61 4.08
C ALA A 52 22.66 -7.94 4.29
N ALA A 53 21.34 -7.94 4.10
CA ALA A 53 20.54 -9.15 3.99
C ALA A 53 20.72 -9.76 2.60
N VAL A 54 20.88 -11.08 2.54
CA VAL A 54 21.10 -11.82 1.30
C VAL A 54 20.27 -13.08 1.26
N ARG A 55 20.00 -13.57 0.05
CA ARG A 55 19.51 -14.92 -0.21
C ARG A 55 20.46 -15.62 -1.19
N CYS A 56 21.09 -16.71 -0.76
CA CYS A 56 22.05 -17.45 -1.58
C CYS A 56 21.36 -18.22 -2.73
N ALA A 57 22.17 -18.78 -3.63
CA ALA A 57 21.69 -19.56 -4.77
C ALA A 57 20.83 -20.76 -4.35
N GLU A 58 21.11 -21.36 -3.19
CA GLU A 58 20.40 -22.49 -2.59
C GLU A 58 19.09 -22.08 -1.91
N GLY A 59 18.76 -20.78 -1.88
CA GLY A 59 17.51 -20.26 -1.34
C GLY A 59 17.55 -19.92 0.16
N GLN A 60 18.69 -20.13 0.83
CA GLN A 60 18.87 -19.77 2.24
C GLN A 60 19.15 -18.26 2.38
N ALA A 61 18.51 -17.63 3.35
CA ALA A 61 18.64 -16.20 3.65
C ALA A 61 19.36 -15.95 4.98
N PHE A 62 20.23 -14.95 5.01
CA PHE A 62 21.04 -14.55 6.16
C PHE A 62 21.66 -13.17 5.93
N HIS A 63 22.50 -12.72 6.86
CA HIS A 63 23.19 -11.44 6.76
C HIS A 63 24.70 -11.61 6.55
N ILE A 64 25.28 -10.74 5.72
CA ILE A 64 26.73 -10.69 5.43
C ILE A 64 27.32 -9.33 5.79
N ASN A 65 28.62 -9.31 6.08
CA ASN A 65 29.42 -8.08 6.17
C ASN A 65 29.91 -7.60 4.79
N ARG A 66 30.71 -6.52 4.75
CA ARG A 66 31.30 -5.94 3.51
C ARG A 66 32.35 -6.83 2.83
N GLU A 67 32.82 -7.85 3.51
CA GLU A 67 33.71 -8.88 2.99
C GLU A 67 32.92 -10.04 2.35
N GLY A 68 31.59 -10.04 2.47
CA GLY A 68 30.71 -11.10 1.97
C GLY A 68 30.61 -12.31 2.91
N LEU A 69 31.13 -12.18 4.13
CA LEU A 69 31.14 -13.26 5.12
C LEU A 69 29.84 -13.22 5.94
N PRO A 70 29.19 -14.39 6.17
CA PRO A 70 28.05 -14.47 7.09
C PRO A 70 28.44 -13.97 8.48
N ILE A 71 27.58 -13.16 9.10
CA ILE A 71 27.85 -12.64 10.46
C ILE A 71 27.33 -13.56 11.58
N TYR A 72 26.56 -14.59 11.24
CA TYR A 72 26.07 -15.65 12.13
C TYR A 72 25.79 -16.96 11.34
N GLN A 73 25.49 -18.06 12.03
CA GLN A 73 25.39 -19.41 11.44
C GLN A 73 23.98 -19.79 10.96
N GLU A 74 22.95 -19.21 11.58
CA GLU A 74 21.55 -19.45 11.31
C GLU A 74 21.19 -19.11 9.86
N ARG A 75 20.24 -19.86 9.31
CA ARG A 75 19.73 -19.70 7.94
C ARG A 75 18.21 -19.68 7.99
N TYR A 76 17.63 -18.78 7.21
CA TYR A 76 16.21 -18.51 7.16
C TYR A 76 15.68 -18.70 5.74
N ASP A 77 14.37 -18.74 5.59
CA ASP A 77 13.77 -18.65 4.26
C ASP A 77 13.90 -17.21 3.73
N ARG A 78 13.71 -16.20 4.58
CA ARG A 78 13.83 -14.79 4.16
C ARG A 78 14.35 -13.92 5.29
N THR A 79 15.12 -12.89 4.94
CA THR A 79 15.61 -11.87 5.87
C THR A 79 15.46 -10.49 5.25
N PHE A 80 15.10 -9.50 6.07
CA PHE A 80 15.23 -8.07 5.74
C PHE A 80 16.40 -7.46 6.52
N GLY A 81 16.86 -6.27 6.13
CA GLY A 81 17.99 -5.61 6.77
C GLY A 81 17.76 -5.29 8.26
N PHE A 82 18.84 -5.02 8.98
CA PHE A 82 18.78 -4.52 10.34
C PHE A 82 18.41 -3.03 10.37
N TYR A 83 17.36 -2.69 11.12
CA TYR A 83 16.85 -1.32 11.27
C TYR A 83 16.95 -0.85 12.73
N ALA A 84 15.91 -0.20 13.28
CA ALA A 84 15.97 0.33 14.63
C ALA A 84 16.27 -0.80 15.63
N LYS A 85 17.08 -0.47 16.64
CA LYS A 85 17.61 -1.42 17.64
C LYS A 85 18.47 -2.56 17.07
N GLN A 86 18.95 -2.44 15.83
CA GLN A 86 19.71 -3.49 15.14
C GLN A 86 18.94 -4.81 15.10
N LEU A 87 17.64 -4.72 14.79
CA LEU A 87 16.75 -5.86 14.65
C LEU A 87 16.33 -6.04 13.19
N ALA A 88 16.22 -7.30 12.76
CA ALA A 88 15.85 -7.68 11.41
C ALA A 88 14.64 -8.61 11.43
N ALA A 89 13.67 -8.37 10.56
CA ALA A 89 12.55 -9.28 10.33
C ALA A 89 13.02 -10.48 9.49
N VAL A 90 12.69 -11.69 9.92
CA VAL A 90 13.03 -12.93 9.23
C VAL A 90 11.83 -13.87 9.14
N LYS A 91 11.87 -14.78 8.17
CA LYS A 91 10.93 -15.87 7.98
C LYS A 91 11.66 -17.20 8.14
N ASP A 92 11.22 -18.05 9.06
CA ASP A 92 11.77 -19.39 9.24
C ASP A 92 11.18 -20.43 8.26
N HIS A 93 11.68 -21.65 8.37
CA HIS A 93 11.27 -22.81 7.57
C HIS A 93 9.85 -23.32 7.88
N GLU A 94 9.24 -22.89 9.00
CA GLU A 94 7.82 -23.12 9.32
C GLU A 94 6.92 -22.02 8.74
N ALA A 95 7.49 -21.17 7.90
CA ALA A 95 6.87 -20.02 7.29
C ALA A 95 6.41 -18.93 8.27
N LYS A 96 6.98 -18.89 9.48
CA LYS A 96 6.65 -17.90 10.50
C LYS A 96 7.64 -16.74 10.52
N TRP A 97 7.12 -15.57 10.81
CA TRP A 97 7.87 -14.33 10.90
C TRP A 97 8.15 -13.92 12.35
N PHE A 98 9.33 -13.37 12.59
CA PHE A 98 9.76 -12.79 13.86
C PHE A 98 10.98 -11.90 13.63
N HIS A 99 11.49 -11.29 14.70
CA HIS A 99 12.69 -10.46 14.65
C HIS A 99 13.89 -11.14 15.31
N ILE A 100 15.06 -10.96 14.71
CA ILE A 100 16.35 -11.43 15.23
C ILE A 100 17.27 -10.27 15.59
N ASP A 101 18.21 -10.55 16.49
CA ASP A 101 19.37 -9.70 16.76
C ASP A 101 20.50 -9.92 15.73
N MET A 102 21.58 -9.14 15.87
CA MET A 102 22.78 -9.24 15.03
C MET A 102 23.54 -10.56 15.19
N GLY A 103 23.24 -11.35 16.23
CA GLY A 103 23.76 -12.69 16.45
C GLY A 103 22.94 -13.78 15.76
N GLY A 104 21.90 -13.43 15.01
CA GLY A 104 21.04 -14.39 14.33
C GLY A 104 20.01 -15.05 15.24
N LYS A 105 19.75 -14.50 16.43
CA LYS A 105 18.85 -15.14 17.41
C LYS A 105 17.55 -14.39 17.54
N ALA A 106 16.45 -15.14 17.67
CA ALA A 106 15.13 -14.56 17.93
C ALA A 106 15.15 -13.74 19.22
N VAL A 107 14.62 -12.51 19.16
CA VAL A 107 14.60 -11.60 20.31
C VAL A 107 13.47 -11.94 21.30
N TYR A 108 12.42 -12.59 20.80
CA TYR A 108 11.24 -12.99 21.57
C TYR A 108 10.64 -14.29 21.02
N ARG A 109 9.65 -14.87 21.72
CA ARG A 109 9.14 -16.23 21.46
C ARG A 109 8.01 -16.28 20.44
N GLU A 110 7.28 -15.18 20.31
CA GLU A 110 6.11 -15.02 19.47
C GLU A 110 6.46 -15.20 17.98
N ARG A 111 5.49 -15.69 17.21
CA ARG A 111 5.62 -16.02 15.79
C ARG A 111 4.39 -15.50 15.04
N TYR A 112 4.63 -14.82 13.94
CA TYR A 112 3.63 -14.07 13.17
C TYR A 112 3.51 -14.60 11.74
N GLU A 113 2.44 -14.22 11.04
CA GLU A 113 2.28 -14.49 9.61
C GLU A 113 2.98 -13.44 8.74
N TRP A 114 3.34 -12.31 9.33
CA TRP A 114 4.15 -11.25 8.71
C TRP A 114 4.70 -10.28 9.78
N CYS A 115 5.89 -9.74 9.54
CA CYS A 115 6.49 -8.65 10.32
C CYS A 115 6.97 -7.54 9.38
N GLY A 116 6.67 -6.29 9.73
CA GLY A 116 7.33 -5.10 9.19
C GLY A 116 8.69 -4.85 9.87
N ASN A 117 9.39 -3.79 9.47
CA ASN A 117 10.67 -3.45 10.08
C ASN A 117 10.47 -2.60 11.34
N PHE A 118 11.39 -2.70 12.29
CA PHE A 118 11.43 -1.79 13.43
C PHE A 118 11.80 -0.37 13.00
N SER A 119 10.89 0.57 13.26
CA SER A 119 11.08 2.00 13.07
C SER A 119 11.44 2.68 14.39
N PRO A 120 12.37 3.67 14.39
CA PRO A 120 12.70 4.41 15.60
C PRO A 120 11.55 5.34 15.98
N VAL A 121 11.20 5.37 17.27
CA VAL A 121 10.17 6.25 17.83
C VAL A 121 10.69 6.90 19.11
N PRO A 122 10.09 7.98 19.63
CA PRO A 122 10.69 8.77 20.73
C PRO A 122 11.12 7.95 21.95
N ASN A 123 10.35 6.90 22.29
CA ASN A 123 10.58 6.07 23.47
C ASN A 123 11.05 4.64 23.14
N GLY A 124 11.60 4.40 21.94
CA GLY A 124 12.13 3.08 21.58
C GLY A 124 12.07 2.76 20.10
N ALA A 125 11.57 1.58 19.79
CA ALA A 125 11.28 1.16 18.42
C ALA A 125 9.98 0.37 18.39
N GLN A 126 9.24 0.50 17.30
CA GLN A 126 8.02 -0.27 17.07
C GLN A 126 7.97 -0.85 15.67
N ALA A 127 7.29 -1.99 15.53
CA ALA A 127 7.07 -2.66 14.25
C ALA A 127 5.61 -3.15 14.14
N PRO A 128 4.98 -3.03 12.97
CA PRO A 128 3.72 -3.69 12.70
C PRO A 128 3.93 -5.20 12.49
N VAL A 129 3.04 -6.02 13.04
CA VAL A 129 3.04 -7.48 12.85
C VAL A 129 1.63 -7.98 12.57
N ARG A 130 1.51 -9.07 11.81
CA ARG A 130 0.22 -9.71 11.50
C ARG A 130 0.13 -11.10 12.13
N SER A 131 -0.90 -11.33 12.94
CA SER A 131 -1.17 -12.61 13.58
C SER A 131 -1.68 -13.67 12.59
N VAL A 132 -1.77 -14.92 13.06
CA VAL A 132 -2.41 -16.03 12.33
C VAL A 132 -3.89 -15.74 12.01
N GLY A 133 -4.56 -14.93 12.84
CA GLY A 133 -5.94 -14.48 12.61
C GLY A 133 -6.09 -13.36 11.57
N ASN A 134 -5.01 -12.93 10.91
CA ASN A 134 -4.95 -11.77 10.02
C ASN A 134 -5.20 -10.42 10.69
N GLU A 135 -5.06 -10.35 12.02
CA GLU A 135 -5.13 -9.10 12.78
C GLU A 135 -3.74 -8.49 12.88
N TYR A 136 -3.68 -7.17 12.82
CA TYR A 136 -2.45 -6.40 12.91
C TYR A 136 -2.28 -5.79 14.29
N PHE A 137 -1.03 -5.75 14.75
CA PHE A 137 -0.63 -5.14 16.01
C PHE A 137 0.64 -4.32 15.80
N CYS A 138 0.87 -3.33 16.64
CA CYS A 138 2.20 -2.76 16.82
C CYS A 138 2.85 -3.39 18.04
N ILE A 139 4.10 -3.82 17.91
CA ILE A 139 4.90 -4.36 19.01
C ILE A 139 6.11 -3.48 19.28
N ASP A 140 6.63 -3.52 20.49
CA ASP A 140 7.94 -2.98 20.83
C ASP A 140 9.08 -3.94 20.45
N HIS A 141 10.31 -3.47 20.61
CA HIS A 141 11.53 -4.24 20.35
C HIS A 141 11.72 -5.51 21.22
N LEU A 142 10.92 -5.68 22.28
CA LEU A 142 10.91 -6.88 23.13
C LEU A 142 9.77 -7.84 22.77
N GLY A 143 8.97 -7.52 21.75
CA GLY A 143 7.82 -8.32 21.32
C GLY A 143 6.53 -8.02 22.09
N GLN A 144 6.51 -7.02 22.97
CA GLN A 144 5.32 -6.65 23.72
C GLN A 144 4.37 -5.86 22.84
N VAL A 145 3.08 -6.20 22.88
CA VAL A 145 2.04 -5.48 22.14
C VAL A 145 1.88 -4.08 22.71
N LEU A 146 2.10 -3.07 21.86
CA LEU A 146 1.88 -1.66 22.15
C LEU A 146 0.45 -1.24 21.83
N SER A 147 -0.09 -1.73 20.70
CA SER A 147 -1.42 -1.35 20.22
C SER A 147 -2.01 -2.36 19.23
N GLY A 148 -3.34 -2.31 19.07
CA GLY A 148 -4.14 -3.27 18.29
C GLY A 148 -5.16 -4.02 19.16
N PRO A 149 -5.92 -4.98 18.58
CA PRO A 149 -5.85 -5.43 17.19
C PRO A 149 -6.42 -4.43 16.19
N TYR A 150 -5.90 -4.46 14.97
CA TYR A 150 -6.36 -3.70 13.82
C TYR A 150 -6.65 -4.61 12.63
N ARG A 151 -7.48 -4.16 11.70
CA ARG A 151 -7.59 -4.81 10.38
C ARG A 151 -6.31 -4.63 9.56
N TYR A 152 -5.63 -3.49 9.75
CA TYR A 152 -4.31 -3.18 9.21
C TYR A 152 -3.67 -2.08 10.04
N VAL A 153 -2.35 -2.12 10.22
CA VAL A 153 -1.56 -0.97 10.66
C VAL A 153 -0.27 -0.92 9.86
N GLY A 154 0.08 0.27 9.38
CA GLY A 154 1.28 0.50 8.60
C GLY A 154 2.51 0.77 9.47
N ASP A 155 3.62 1.08 8.81
CA ASP A 155 4.81 1.58 9.49
C ASP A 155 4.55 2.93 10.14
N ALA A 156 5.21 3.16 11.25
CA ALA A 156 5.10 4.42 11.96
C ALA A 156 6.12 5.45 11.48
N ASN A 157 5.74 6.72 11.56
CA ASN A 157 6.69 7.81 11.41
C ASN A 157 7.65 7.91 12.62
N SER A 158 8.62 8.82 12.53
CA SER A 158 9.61 9.05 13.60
C SER A 158 9.02 9.58 14.92
N SER A 159 7.74 9.96 14.92
CA SER A 159 6.99 10.39 16.11
C SER A 159 6.14 9.26 16.70
N GLY A 160 6.18 8.06 16.12
CA GLY A 160 5.43 6.90 16.58
C GLY A 160 3.99 6.83 16.09
N GLN A 161 3.60 7.67 15.13
CA GLN A 161 2.24 7.69 14.58
C GLN A 161 2.14 6.80 13.35
N ALA A 162 1.08 6.03 13.25
CA ALA A 162 0.82 5.12 12.15
C ALA A 162 -0.60 5.25 11.62
N VAL A 163 -0.79 4.95 10.34
CA VAL A 163 -2.13 4.79 9.76
C VAL A 163 -2.61 3.38 10.07
N ALA A 164 -3.83 3.27 10.60
CA ALA A 164 -4.49 2.03 10.92
C ALA A 164 -5.88 1.95 10.28
N TRP A 165 -6.37 0.74 10.09
CA TRP A 165 -7.77 0.48 9.78
C TRP A 165 -8.36 -0.29 10.95
N ASP A 166 -9.39 0.30 11.52
CA ASP A 166 -10.08 -0.22 12.68
C ASP A 166 -10.68 -1.60 12.40
N LEU A 167 -10.69 -2.48 13.40
CA LEU A 167 -11.17 -3.85 13.25
C LEU A 167 -12.71 -3.91 13.15
N GLU A 168 -13.41 -3.08 13.92
CA GLU A 168 -14.87 -3.11 14.04
C GLU A 168 -15.56 -2.31 12.94
N SER A 169 -15.21 -1.03 12.81
CA SER A 169 -15.80 -0.12 11.84
C SER A 169 -15.22 -0.29 10.43
N GLY A 170 -13.99 -0.80 10.32
CA GLY A 170 -13.23 -0.82 9.06
C GLY A 170 -12.79 0.57 8.59
N GLY A 171 -13.01 1.61 9.39
CA GLY A 171 -12.65 2.99 9.07
C GLY A 171 -11.15 3.24 9.13
N CYS A 172 -10.65 4.13 8.27
CA CYS A 172 -9.27 4.57 8.31
C CYS A 172 -9.05 5.52 9.50
N MET A 173 -7.89 5.42 10.14
CA MET A 173 -7.53 6.26 11.28
C MET A 173 -6.03 6.47 11.40
N ILE A 174 -5.64 7.45 12.21
CA ILE A 174 -4.25 7.64 12.63
C ILE A 174 -4.16 7.42 14.14
N VAL A 175 -3.21 6.58 14.55
CA VAL A 175 -2.94 6.24 15.95
C VAL A 175 -1.53 6.64 16.38
N ASN A 176 -1.36 6.98 17.65
CA ASN A 176 -0.06 7.09 18.31
C ASN A 176 0.49 5.69 18.67
N SER A 177 1.72 5.63 19.19
CA SER A 177 2.38 4.37 19.56
C SER A 177 1.59 3.50 20.55
N ASP A 178 0.84 4.12 21.46
CA ASP A 178 0.00 3.44 22.44
C ASP A 178 -1.39 3.05 21.90
N GLY A 179 -1.66 3.33 20.62
CA GLY A 179 -2.94 3.07 19.98
C GLY A 179 -4.00 4.15 20.18
N SER A 180 -3.72 5.19 20.98
CA SER A 180 -4.62 6.34 21.12
C SER A 180 -4.77 7.07 19.79
N ARG A 181 -5.93 7.68 19.55
CA ARG A 181 -6.18 8.47 18.33
C ARG A 181 -5.22 9.66 18.27
N TRP A 182 -4.61 9.87 17.11
CA TRP A 182 -3.69 10.99 16.91
C TRP A 182 -4.39 12.36 16.98
N CYS A 183 -5.61 12.46 16.45
CA CYS A 183 -6.43 13.66 16.53
C CYS A 183 -7.69 13.45 17.38
N THR A 184 -8.19 14.54 17.96
CA THR A 184 -9.40 14.54 18.81
C THR A 184 -10.71 14.59 18.02
N GLY A 185 -10.66 15.06 16.76
CA GLY A 185 -11.84 15.17 15.89
C GLY A 185 -12.30 13.83 15.31
N ASP A 186 -13.49 13.84 14.71
CA ASP A 186 -14.08 12.67 14.08
C ASP A 186 -13.30 12.26 12.81
N GLN A 187 -12.95 10.97 12.73
CA GLN A 187 -12.22 10.35 11.63
C GLN A 187 -13.12 9.45 10.76
N SER A 188 -14.41 9.30 11.11
CA SER A 188 -15.33 8.34 10.50
C SER A 188 -15.53 8.53 8.99
N GLY A 189 -15.35 9.75 8.48
CA GLY A 189 -15.45 10.09 7.06
C GLY A 189 -14.19 9.77 6.24
N TRP A 190 -13.08 9.39 6.89
CA TRP A 190 -11.82 9.15 6.20
C TRP A 190 -11.83 7.75 5.57
N ILE A 191 -11.59 7.72 4.26
CA ILE A 191 -11.41 6.48 3.50
C ILE A 191 -9.92 6.11 3.39
N ASP A 192 -9.03 7.06 3.63
CA ASP A 192 -7.58 6.86 3.57
C ASP A 192 -6.83 7.97 4.32
N ALA A 193 -5.57 7.70 4.69
CA ALA A 193 -4.70 8.66 5.35
C ALA A 193 -3.22 8.41 5.04
N GLN A 194 -2.40 9.42 5.34
CA GLN A 194 -0.95 9.32 5.44
C GLN A 194 -0.52 9.66 6.87
N ALA A 195 0.59 9.08 7.33
CA ALA A 195 1.11 9.39 8.65
C ALA A 195 1.41 10.91 8.76
N PRO A 196 1.14 11.55 9.91
CA PRO A 196 1.36 12.97 10.07
C PRO A 196 2.83 13.35 9.86
N HIS A 197 3.06 14.54 9.34
CA HIS A 197 4.39 15.13 9.26
C HIS A 197 4.33 16.56 9.82
N LYS A 198 5.14 16.83 10.85
CA LYS A 198 5.14 18.11 11.58
C LYS A 198 3.76 18.57 12.06
N GLY A 199 2.93 17.64 12.54
CA GLY A 199 1.61 17.94 13.11
C GLY A 199 0.47 18.09 12.10
N ILE A 200 0.73 17.88 10.81
CA ILE A 200 -0.28 17.89 9.74
C ILE A 200 -0.34 16.52 9.09
N ALA A 201 -1.54 15.99 8.89
CA ALA A 201 -1.75 14.74 8.16
C ALA A 201 -2.52 14.99 6.86
N ALA A 202 -2.16 14.27 5.81
CA ALA A 202 -2.99 14.17 4.62
C ALA A 202 -4.03 13.05 4.83
N VAL A 203 -5.30 13.36 4.63
CA VAL A 203 -6.42 12.43 4.75
C VAL A 203 -7.29 12.52 3.51
N ARG A 204 -8.06 11.47 3.23
CA ARG A 204 -8.91 11.38 2.03
C ARG A 204 -10.34 11.06 2.43
N ASP A 205 -11.27 11.78 1.83
CA ASP A 205 -12.70 11.46 1.84
C ASP A 205 -13.19 11.19 0.40
N LYS A 206 -14.51 11.20 0.20
CA LYS A 206 -15.14 11.01 -1.11
C LYS A 206 -14.82 12.13 -2.13
N ASP A 207 -14.44 13.30 -1.67
CA ASP A 207 -14.22 14.51 -2.48
C ASP A 207 -12.72 14.75 -2.77
N GLY A 208 -11.83 13.95 -2.17
CA GLY A 208 -10.41 13.93 -2.48
C GLY A 208 -9.53 14.00 -1.24
N TRP A 209 -8.23 14.21 -1.47
CA TRP A 209 -7.25 14.43 -0.41
C TRP A 209 -7.32 15.86 0.11
N PHE A 210 -7.11 16.01 1.41
CA PHE A 210 -6.96 17.29 2.11
C PHE A 210 -6.06 17.12 3.33
N PHE A 211 -5.72 18.23 3.98
CA PHE A 211 -4.85 18.23 5.15
C PHE A 211 -5.65 18.53 6.42
N VAL A 212 -5.27 17.88 7.52
CA VAL A 212 -5.87 18.10 8.85
C VAL A 212 -4.79 18.27 9.91
N ASP A 213 -5.14 19.01 10.97
CA ASP A 213 -4.31 19.18 12.16
C ASP A 213 -4.67 18.13 13.25
N GLN A 214 -4.04 18.27 14.43
CA GLN A 214 -4.27 17.37 15.58
C GLN A 214 -5.66 17.52 16.22
N THR A 215 -6.42 18.56 15.89
CA THR A 215 -7.83 18.66 16.28
C THR A 215 -8.74 17.89 15.31
N GLY A 216 -8.22 17.47 14.15
CA GLY A 216 -8.98 16.93 13.03
C GLY A 216 -9.54 18.02 12.12
N SER A 217 -9.24 19.29 12.41
CA SER A 217 -9.70 20.43 11.60
C SER A 217 -8.90 20.50 10.32
N GLN A 218 -9.58 20.86 9.23
CA GLN A 218 -8.94 21.02 7.95
C GLN A 218 -7.93 22.18 7.97
N VAL A 219 -6.74 21.92 7.47
CA VAL A 219 -5.68 22.92 7.25
C VAL A 219 -5.78 23.42 5.82
N GLY A 220 -6.04 24.72 5.65
CA GLY A 220 -6.29 25.33 4.35
C GLY A 220 -7.64 24.94 3.74
N CYS A 221 -7.91 25.34 2.50
CA CYS A 221 -9.19 25.07 1.81
C CYS A 221 -9.09 24.04 0.67
N GLY A 222 -7.92 23.44 0.46
CA GLY A 222 -7.63 22.61 -0.71
C GLY A 222 -8.31 21.23 -0.74
N ARG A 223 -8.61 20.77 -1.95
CA ARG A 223 -8.99 19.40 -2.28
C ARG A 223 -8.18 18.93 -3.49
N TYR A 224 -7.65 17.72 -3.41
CA TYR A 224 -6.62 17.25 -4.34
C TYR A 224 -6.87 15.81 -4.78
N ALA A 225 -6.47 15.48 -6.00
CA ALA A 225 -6.49 14.09 -6.48
C ALA A 225 -5.40 13.25 -5.82
N LEU A 226 -4.22 13.84 -5.57
CA LEU A 226 -3.09 13.26 -4.87
C LEU A 226 -2.33 14.34 -4.09
N VAL A 227 -1.71 13.96 -2.97
CA VAL A 227 -0.89 14.85 -2.15
C VAL A 227 0.36 14.16 -1.62
N GLU A 228 1.43 14.92 -1.53
CA GLU A 228 2.58 14.61 -0.67
C GLU A 228 2.41 15.28 0.70
N PRO A 229 3.13 14.80 1.74
CA PRO A 229 3.22 15.52 3.01
C PRO A 229 3.83 16.91 2.84
N HIS A 230 3.49 17.82 3.76
CA HIS A 230 4.15 19.12 3.83
C HIS A 230 5.60 18.98 4.31
N TYR A 231 6.56 19.22 3.43
CA TYR A 231 7.98 19.31 3.76
C TYR A 231 8.39 20.78 3.85
N ASN A 232 8.70 21.24 5.06
CA ASN A 232 9.12 22.63 5.32
C ASN A 232 8.11 23.66 4.79
N GLY A 233 6.81 23.42 5.04
CA GLY A 233 5.74 24.35 4.70
C GLY A 233 5.22 24.26 3.27
N GLN A 234 5.67 23.29 2.47
CA GLN A 234 5.22 23.11 1.09
C GLN A 234 4.88 21.65 0.79
N ALA A 235 3.88 21.44 -0.07
CA ALA A 235 3.51 20.12 -0.57
C ALA A 235 3.37 20.16 -2.09
N ARG A 236 3.78 19.07 -2.75
CA ARG A 236 3.42 18.82 -4.15
C ARG A 236 2.08 18.10 -4.18
N VAL A 237 1.18 18.58 -5.03
CA VAL A 237 -0.18 18.07 -5.14
C VAL A 237 -0.58 17.91 -6.60
N GLN A 238 -1.46 16.93 -6.85
CA GLN A 238 -2.21 16.87 -8.10
C GLN A 238 -3.59 17.47 -7.85
N LEU A 239 -3.94 18.50 -8.60
CA LEU A 239 -5.26 19.12 -8.56
C LEU A 239 -6.31 18.15 -9.13
N LEU A 240 -7.59 18.40 -8.82
CA LEU A 240 -8.69 17.59 -9.35
C LEU A 240 -8.82 17.67 -10.88
N SER A 241 -8.26 18.71 -11.50
CA SER A 241 -8.12 18.85 -12.95
C SER A 241 -7.14 17.84 -13.56
N GLY A 242 -6.23 17.27 -12.76
CA GLY A 242 -5.14 16.39 -13.22
C GLY A 242 -3.78 17.07 -13.29
N THR A 243 -3.73 18.41 -13.25
CA THR A 243 -2.48 19.18 -13.27
C THR A 243 -1.75 19.13 -11.94
N TRP A 244 -0.44 19.33 -11.96
CA TRP A 244 0.41 19.33 -10.77
C TRP A 244 0.72 20.75 -10.29
N ALA A 245 0.85 20.92 -8.98
CA ALA A 245 1.22 22.19 -8.36
C ALA A 245 2.05 21.98 -7.10
N VAL A 246 2.77 23.02 -6.70
CA VAL A 246 3.32 23.17 -5.34
C VAL A 246 2.46 24.17 -4.58
N ILE A 247 2.03 23.79 -3.39
CA ILE A 247 1.21 24.64 -2.49
C ILE A 247 1.96 24.94 -1.19
N ASP A 248 1.57 26.02 -0.52
CA ASP A 248 1.86 26.21 0.91
C ASP A 248 0.82 25.52 1.82
N GLU A 249 1.03 25.59 3.13
CA GLU A 249 0.14 25.00 4.15
C GLU A 249 -1.30 25.57 4.13
N THR A 250 -1.50 26.77 3.58
CA THR A 250 -2.86 27.35 3.44
C THR A 250 -3.60 26.79 2.21
N GLY A 251 -2.90 26.07 1.34
CA GLY A 251 -3.38 25.60 0.05
C GLY A 251 -3.18 26.62 -1.08
N ARG A 252 -2.46 27.71 -0.85
CA ARG A 252 -2.14 28.67 -1.91
C ARG A 252 -1.14 28.04 -2.87
N VAL A 253 -1.46 28.05 -4.16
CA VAL A 253 -0.53 27.63 -5.21
C VAL A 253 0.65 28.59 -5.26
N LEU A 254 1.85 28.04 -5.03
CA LEU A 254 3.13 28.73 -5.13
C LEU A 254 3.73 28.55 -6.53
N VAL A 255 3.61 27.35 -7.10
CA VAL A 255 4.15 26.99 -8.41
C VAL A 255 3.14 26.13 -9.15
N ASP A 256 2.81 26.52 -10.38
CA ASP A 256 2.08 25.67 -11.33
C ASP A 256 3.09 24.83 -12.11
N LEU A 257 2.94 23.50 -12.06
CA LEU A 257 3.79 22.55 -12.77
C LEU A 257 3.13 22.02 -14.04
N GLY A 258 1.85 22.35 -14.29
CA GLY A 258 1.10 21.89 -15.46
C GLY A 258 0.88 20.37 -15.51
N GLU A 259 0.63 19.87 -16.71
CA GLU A 259 0.60 18.42 -17.00
C GLU A 259 1.98 17.96 -17.49
N ALA A 260 2.34 16.72 -17.19
CA ALA A 260 3.44 16.05 -17.87
C ALA A 260 2.91 15.33 -19.12
N ASP A 261 3.64 15.35 -20.24
CA ASP A 261 3.18 14.72 -21.50
C ASP A 261 2.81 13.22 -21.33
N LEU A 262 3.63 12.45 -20.61
CA LEU A 262 3.30 11.05 -20.27
C LEU A 262 2.03 10.94 -19.42
N SER A 263 1.76 11.92 -18.55
CA SER A 263 0.54 11.90 -17.73
C SER A 263 -0.71 12.20 -18.56
N ALA A 264 -0.60 13.01 -19.62
CA ALA A 264 -1.69 13.31 -20.53
C ALA A 264 -2.09 12.08 -21.37
N GLU A 265 -1.13 11.32 -21.91
CA GLU A 265 -1.41 10.08 -22.64
C GLU A 265 -2.08 9.03 -21.74
N VAL A 266 -1.54 8.84 -20.54
CA VAL A 266 -2.13 7.92 -19.55
C VAL A 266 -3.51 8.38 -19.12
N ALA A 267 -3.72 9.69 -18.93
CA ALA A 267 -5.03 10.25 -18.59
C ALA A 267 -6.04 10.06 -19.72
N LEU A 268 -5.64 10.27 -20.98
CA LEU A 268 -6.50 10.08 -22.14
C LEU A 268 -6.87 8.60 -22.33
N ASP A 269 -5.91 7.68 -22.20
CA ASP A 269 -6.16 6.23 -22.19
C ASP A 269 -7.14 5.84 -21.06
N ALA A 270 -6.92 6.34 -19.84
CA ALA A 270 -7.84 6.11 -18.73
C ALA A 270 -9.23 6.69 -19.00
N MET A 271 -9.32 7.89 -19.59
CA MET A 271 -10.59 8.52 -19.97
C MET A 271 -11.35 7.72 -21.02
N SER A 272 -10.66 7.17 -22.02
CA SER A 272 -11.26 6.29 -23.04
C SER A 272 -11.94 5.06 -22.43
N LYS A 273 -11.47 4.64 -21.25
CA LYS A 273 -11.96 3.46 -20.51
C LYS A 273 -12.90 3.84 -19.36
N LYS A 274 -13.11 5.12 -19.05
CA LYS A 274 -13.94 5.55 -17.89
C LYS A 274 -15.36 4.99 -17.93
N TYR A 275 -15.93 4.81 -19.12
CA TYR A 275 -17.27 4.27 -19.27
C TYR A 275 -17.32 2.73 -19.26
N TRP A 276 -16.18 2.04 -19.35
CA TRP A 276 -16.12 0.56 -19.35
C TRP A 276 -16.89 -0.02 -18.19
N GLU A 277 -16.66 0.47 -16.96
CA GLU A 277 -17.31 -0.08 -15.77
C GLU A 277 -18.83 0.07 -15.82
N SER A 278 -19.31 1.20 -16.35
CA SER A 278 -20.75 1.46 -16.49
C SER A 278 -21.38 0.58 -17.58
N PHE A 279 -20.74 0.46 -18.74
CA PHE A 279 -21.22 -0.39 -19.84
C PHE A 279 -21.14 -1.88 -19.49
N ALA A 280 -20.07 -2.31 -18.83
CA ALA A 280 -19.92 -3.67 -18.33
C ALA A 280 -21.00 -4.01 -17.30
N LEU A 281 -21.24 -3.12 -16.32
CA LEU A 281 -22.30 -3.30 -15.33
C LEU A 281 -23.68 -3.36 -15.99
N LYS A 282 -23.95 -2.49 -16.97
CA LYS A 282 -25.19 -2.52 -17.76
C LYS A 282 -25.37 -3.87 -18.46
N ALA A 283 -24.37 -4.32 -19.21
CA ALA A 283 -24.43 -5.57 -19.95
C ALA A 283 -24.62 -6.79 -19.04
N VAL A 284 -24.01 -6.79 -17.84
CA VAL A 284 -24.25 -7.80 -16.81
C VAL A 284 -25.71 -7.81 -16.35
N LEU A 285 -26.28 -6.64 -16.04
CA LEU A 285 -27.67 -6.53 -15.58
C LEU A 285 -28.68 -6.91 -16.66
N GLU A 286 -28.40 -6.61 -17.93
CA GLU A 286 -29.25 -6.99 -19.06
C GLU A 286 -29.23 -8.51 -19.30
N ALA A 287 -28.06 -9.14 -19.26
CA ALA A 287 -27.93 -10.59 -19.39
C ALA A 287 -28.60 -11.36 -18.23
N GLU A 288 -28.55 -10.82 -17.00
CA GLU A 288 -29.30 -11.36 -15.86
C GLU A 288 -30.81 -11.29 -16.10
N ALA A 289 -31.32 -10.17 -16.60
CA ALA A 289 -32.75 -9.98 -16.87
C ALA A 289 -33.29 -10.91 -17.98
N GLN A 290 -32.44 -11.30 -18.93
CA GLN A 290 -32.80 -12.17 -20.04
C GLN A 290 -32.62 -13.68 -19.71
N GLY A 291 -32.03 -14.01 -18.56
CA GLY A 291 -31.74 -15.40 -18.18
C GLY A 291 -30.62 -16.06 -19.00
N GLU A 292 -29.80 -15.24 -19.68
CA GLU A 292 -28.81 -15.67 -20.67
C GLU A 292 -27.41 -15.93 -20.08
N ALA A 293 -27.24 -15.69 -18.77
CA ALA A 293 -25.96 -15.78 -18.04
C ALA A 293 -25.22 -17.14 -18.13
N GLN A 294 -25.85 -18.20 -18.66
CA GLN A 294 -25.30 -19.57 -18.72
C GLN A 294 -25.15 -20.20 -20.12
N LYS A 295 -25.49 -19.54 -21.24
CA LYS A 295 -25.46 -20.16 -22.59
C LYS A 295 -24.84 -19.31 -23.70
N ASP A 296 -23.57 -18.89 -23.59
CA ASP A 296 -22.85 -18.22 -24.71
C ASP A 296 -21.37 -17.95 -24.33
N PRO A 297 -20.37 -17.98 -25.24
CA PRO A 297 -19.07 -17.32 -25.03
C PRO A 297 -19.13 -15.86 -24.54
N LEU A 298 -20.19 -15.10 -24.84
CA LEU A 298 -20.50 -13.79 -24.22
C LEU A 298 -20.54 -13.86 -22.68
N ASN A 299 -20.93 -15.00 -22.10
CA ASN A 299 -20.90 -15.19 -20.65
C ASN A 299 -19.51 -15.21 -20.05
N THR A 300 -18.48 -15.61 -20.80
CA THR A 300 -17.11 -15.56 -20.28
C THR A 300 -16.63 -14.12 -20.15
N ILE A 301 -16.97 -13.26 -21.11
CA ILE A 301 -16.65 -11.83 -21.09
C ILE A 301 -17.40 -11.14 -19.96
N LEU A 302 -18.72 -11.34 -19.86
CA LEU A 302 -19.55 -10.77 -18.79
C LEU A 302 -19.16 -11.29 -17.40
N ARG A 303 -18.82 -12.58 -17.29
CA ARG A 303 -18.29 -13.17 -16.05
C ARG A 303 -16.97 -12.54 -15.63
N ASN A 304 -16.05 -12.33 -16.56
CA ASN A 304 -14.78 -11.66 -16.26
C ASN A 304 -15.03 -10.18 -15.89
N ALA A 305 -15.94 -9.50 -16.58
CA ALA A 305 -16.30 -8.12 -16.28
C ALA A 305 -16.88 -7.99 -14.86
N GLY A 306 -17.76 -8.89 -14.43
CA GLY A 306 -18.28 -8.87 -13.05
C GLY A 306 -17.23 -9.24 -11.99
N VAL A 307 -16.18 -9.99 -12.34
CA VAL A 307 -15.00 -10.17 -11.48
C VAL A 307 -14.21 -8.86 -11.36
N GLU A 308 -13.95 -8.17 -12.47
CA GLU A 308 -13.24 -6.88 -12.47
C GLU A 308 -14.01 -5.80 -11.70
N LEU A 309 -15.34 -5.77 -11.83
CA LEU A 309 -16.22 -4.86 -11.11
C LEU A 309 -16.36 -5.19 -9.60
N GLY A 310 -15.87 -6.36 -9.18
CA GLY A 310 -15.99 -6.84 -7.80
C GLY A 310 -17.42 -7.21 -7.41
N LEU A 311 -18.23 -7.67 -8.38
CA LEU A 311 -19.58 -8.19 -8.14
C LEU A 311 -19.54 -9.63 -7.64
N TRP A 312 -18.59 -10.43 -8.14
CA TRP A 312 -18.30 -11.78 -7.71
C TRP A 312 -16.80 -12.09 -7.82
N ARG A 313 -16.38 -13.22 -7.24
CA ARG A 313 -15.06 -13.80 -7.49
C ARG A 313 -15.21 -15.23 -7.98
N LYS A 314 -14.25 -15.70 -8.78
CA LYS A 314 -14.18 -17.10 -9.21
C LYS A 314 -14.04 -17.99 -7.97
N GLY A 315 -15.02 -18.88 -7.76
CA GLY A 315 -14.93 -19.91 -6.74
C GLY A 315 -13.90 -20.98 -7.12
N HIS A 316 -13.43 -21.77 -6.15
CA HIS A 316 -12.59 -22.95 -6.41
C HIS A 316 -13.37 -24.14 -7.01
N GLY A 317 -14.66 -23.96 -7.37
CA GLY A 317 -15.55 -24.93 -8.03
C GLY A 317 -16.28 -24.31 -9.25
N ALA A 318 -17.42 -24.89 -9.66
CA ALA A 318 -18.16 -24.43 -10.85
C ALA A 318 -18.94 -23.11 -10.65
N GLU A 319 -19.20 -22.70 -9.41
CA GLU A 319 -20.03 -21.54 -9.08
C GLU A 319 -19.21 -20.35 -8.54
N ASP A 320 -19.61 -19.13 -8.93
CA ASP A 320 -18.99 -17.88 -8.48
C ASP A 320 -19.52 -17.45 -7.10
N VAL A 321 -18.64 -16.81 -6.30
CA VAL A 321 -19.01 -16.28 -4.99
C VAL A 321 -19.37 -14.80 -5.12
N VAL A 322 -20.63 -14.44 -4.83
CA VAL A 322 -21.13 -13.06 -4.90
C VAL A 322 -20.56 -12.20 -3.76
N LEU A 323 -19.97 -11.06 -4.12
CA LEU A 323 -19.36 -10.08 -3.22
C LEU A 323 -20.39 -9.01 -2.76
N PRO A 324 -20.08 -8.17 -1.74
CA PRO A 324 -21.04 -7.20 -1.20
C PRO A 324 -21.70 -6.28 -2.25
N ARG A 325 -20.95 -5.84 -3.27
CA ARG A 325 -21.50 -5.04 -4.38
C ARG A 325 -22.53 -5.81 -5.21
N GLY A 326 -22.22 -7.07 -5.56
CA GLY A 326 -23.15 -7.95 -6.27
C GLY A 326 -24.43 -8.23 -5.48
N LYS A 327 -24.30 -8.46 -4.17
CA LYS A 327 -25.45 -8.65 -3.28
C LYS A 327 -26.39 -7.44 -3.25
N LEU A 328 -25.83 -6.22 -3.25
CA LEU A 328 -26.62 -4.99 -3.29
C LEU A 328 -27.45 -4.87 -4.58
N LEU A 329 -26.92 -5.34 -5.71
CA LEU A 329 -27.60 -5.30 -7.01
C LEU A 329 -28.72 -6.36 -7.12
N GLN A 330 -28.51 -7.54 -6.54
CA GLN A 330 -29.52 -8.62 -6.49
C GLN A 330 -30.72 -8.25 -5.60
N GLN A 331 -30.53 -7.33 -4.66
CA GLN A 331 -31.58 -6.84 -3.77
C GLN A 331 -32.32 -5.65 -4.37
N ALA A 332 -33.60 -5.47 -4.02
CA ALA A 332 -34.41 -4.31 -4.38
C ALA A 332 -34.05 -3.08 -3.54
N THR A 333 -32.77 -2.67 -3.55
CA THR A 333 -32.28 -1.50 -2.79
C THR A 333 -32.44 -0.20 -3.58
N PRO A 334 -32.60 0.96 -2.91
CA PRO A 334 -32.58 2.26 -3.59
C PRO A 334 -31.31 2.52 -4.40
N VAL A 335 -30.18 1.96 -3.98
CA VAL A 335 -28.91 2.04 -4.70
C VAL A 335 -28.98 1.23 -6.00
N ALA A 336 -29.48 -0.01 -5.95
CA ALA A 336 -29.65 -0.82 -7.16
C ALA A 336 -30.65 -0.21 -8.14
N ALA A 337 -31.75 0.37 -7.64
CA ALA A 337 -32.71 1.10 -8.47
C ALA A 337 -32.08 2.32 -9.16
N LYS A 338 -31.25 3.10 -8.44
CA LYS A 338 -30.47 4.20 -9.02
C LYS A 338 -29.50 3.70 -10.08
N CYS A 339 -28.75 2.63 -9.83
CA CYS A 339 -27.84 2.05 -10.81
C CYS A 339 -28.59 1.66 -12.10
N ARG A 340 -29.71 0.93 -11.99
CA ARG A 340 -30.53 0.56 -13.15
C ARG A 340 -31.08 1.77 -13.90
N TYR A 341 -31.55 2.79 -13.18
CA TYR A 341 -32.07 4.02 -13.77
C TYR A 341 -31.03 4.77 -14.63
N TRP A 342 -29.81 4.92 -14.11
CA TRP A 342 -28.74 5.67 -14.78
C TRP A 342 -28.10 4.91 -15.96
N LEU A 343 -28.20 3.58 -15.96
CA LEU A 343 -27.66 2.72 -17.02
C LEU A 343 -28.64 2.44 -18.16
N GLN A 344 -29.85 3.01 -18.13
CA GLN A 344 -30.78 2.98 -19.25
C GLN A 344 -30.23 3.74 -20.47
N ASP A 345 -30.72 3.43 -21.66
CA ASP A 345 -30.43 4.17 -22.90
C ASP A 345 -30.96 5.62 -22.80
N ARG A 346 -30.14 6.50 -22.23
CA ARG A 346 -30.47 7.93 -22.03
C ARG A 346 -29.52 8.88 -22.73
N PHE A 347 -28.48 8.34 -23.36
CA PHE A 347 -27.54 9.06 -24.19
C PHE A 347 -27.49 8.33 -25.53
N VAL A 348 -28.48 8.62 -26.39
CA VAL A 348 -28.50 8.21 -27.80
C VAL A 348 -28.41 9.47 -28.65
#